data_AF-A0A961S2S8-F1
#
_entry.id   AF-A0A961S2S8-F1
#
_cell.length_a   1.000
_cell.length_b   1.000
_cell.length_c   1.000
_cell.angle_alpha   90.00
_cell.angle_beta   90.00
_cell.angle_gamma   90.00
#
_symmetry.space_group_name_H-M   'P 1'
#
loop_
_entity.id
_entity.type
_entity.pdbx_description
1 polymer ?
#
loop_
_entity_poly.entity_id
_entity_poly.type
_entity_poly.pdbx_seq_one_letter_code
_entity_poly.pdbx_strand_id
1 'polypeptide(L)' 'GDAYHIVDGSTIILDKGYHPCVAAPGYEMYYFTILGGLSQRPLVQFFQPVHAYQIETIPGIKDMIAKFK' A
#
# COMPACT_ATOMS: atom_id res chain seq x y z
N GLY A 1 0.18 -14.83 -5.88
CA GLY A 1 0.70 -13.77 -6.78
C GLY A 1 2.21 -13.83 -6.74
N ASP A 2 2.86 -13.07 -7.60
CA ASP A 2 4.31 -12.96 -7.63
C ASP A 2 4.82 -12.09 -6.48
N ALA A 3 6.05 -12.36 -6.04
CA ALA A 3 6.77 -11.54 -5.07
C ALA A 3 8.04 -11.01 -5.73
N TYR A 4 8.37 -9.76 -5.42
CA TYR A 4 9.50 -9.05 -6.02
C TYR A 4 10.45 -8.59 -4.92
N HIS A 5 11.75 -8.78 -5.14
CA HIS A 5 12.78 -8.16 -4.31
C HIS A 5 13.01 -6.73 -4.79
N ILE A 6 12.73 -5.76 -3.92
CA ILE A 6 12.86 -4.33 -4.20
C ILE A 6 14.05 -3.79 -3.41
N VAL A 7 14.91 -3.03 -4.09
CA VAL A 7 16.08 -2.35 -3.50
C VAL A 7 15.94 -0.83 -3.64
N ASP A 8 16.83 -0.08 -3.00
CA ASP A 8 16.82 1.38 -3.10
C ASP A 8 16.82 1.87 -4.57
N GLY A 9 16.03 2.91 -4.85
CA GLY A 9 15.81 3.44 -6.19
C GLY A 9 14.92 2.61 -7.12
N SER A 10 14.43 1.43 -6.69
CA SER A 10 13.54 0.60 -7.52
C SER A 10 12.17 1.25 -7.74
N THR A 11 11.56 1.01 -8.90
CA THR A 11 10.17 1.35 -9.20
C THR A 11 9.44 0.10 -9.67
N ILE A 12 8.25 -0.14 -9.12
CA ILE A 12 7.37 -1.25 -9.52
C ILE A 12 6.03 -0.71 -10.02
N ILE A 13 5.51 -1.30 -11.09
CA ILE A 13 4.18 -1.00 -11.63
C ILE A 13 3.22 -2.09 -11.19
N LEU A 14 2.12 -1.69 -10.58
CA LEU A 14 1.06 -2.59 -10.11
C LEU A 14 -0.23 -2.21 -10.84
N ASP A 15 -0.70 -3.08 -11.74
CA ASP A 15 -1.92 -2.86 -12.52
C ASP A 15 -3.18 -3.25 -11.71
N LYS A 16 -3.09 -4.30 -10.90
CA LYS A 16 -4.19 -4.81 -10.06
C LYS A 16 -3.70 -5.68 -8.91
N GLY A 17 -4.61 -5.97 -7.98
CA GLY A 17 -4.39 -6.90 -6.87
C GLY A 17 -3.84 -6.25 -5.60
N TYR A 18 -3.83 -7.04 -4.52
CA TYR A 18 -3.25 -6.62 -3.24
C TYR A 18 -1.73 -6.68 -3.30
N HIS A 19 -1.09 -5.70 -2.66
CA HIS A 19 0.35 -5.47 -2.73
C HIS A 19 0.92 -5.12 -1.35
N PRO A 20 0.93 -6.09 -0.40
CA PRO A 20 1.58 -5.88 0.88
C PRO A 20 3.10 -5.78 0.72
N CYS A 21 3.73 -4.88 1.48
CA CYS A 21 5.18 -4.70 1.51
C CYS A 21 5.73 -5.14 2.87
N VAL A 22 6.88 -5.81 2.87
CA VAL A 22 7.56 -6.27 4.09
C VAL A 22 9.04 -5.91 3.99
N ALA A 23 9.57 -5.27 5.03
CA ALA A 23 11.01 -4.99 5.13
C ALA A 23 11.78 -6.23 5.60
N ALA A 24 12.98 -6.45 5.06
CA ALA A 24 13.88 -7.48 5.56
C ALA A 24 14.35 -7.13 7.00
N PRO A 25 14.69 -8.13 7.84
CA PRO A 25 15.18 -7.88 9.19
C PRO A 25 16.39 -6.94 9.21
N GLY A 26 16.32 -5.87 10.01
CA GLY A 26 17.39 -4.87 10.13
C GLY A 26 17.35 -3.76 9.07
N TYR A 27 16.36 -3.75 8.17
CA TYR A 27 16.18 -2.71 7.17
C TYR A 27 14.95 -1.86 7.46
N GLU A 28 15.07 -0.56 7.20
CA GLU A 28 13.93 0.34 7.12
C GLU A 28 13.46 0.44 5.66
N MET A 29 12.15 0.58 5.48
CA MET A 29 11.54 0.69 4.16
C MET A 29 10.82 2.03 4.03
N TYR A 30 11.10 2.72 2.92
CA TYR A 30 10.34 3.87 2.46
C TYR A 30 9.94 3.64 1.00
N TYR A 31 8.70 3.98 0.65
CA TYR A 31 8.26 4.04 -0.73
C TYR A 31 7.27 5.19 -0.92
N PHE A 32 7.29 5.76 -2.11
CA PHE A 32 6.36 6.79 -2.52
C PHE A 32 5.36 6.21 -3.53
N THR A 33 4.08 6.30 -3.21
CA THR A 33 3.01 5.76 -4.06
C THR A 33 2.44 6.84 -4.97
N ILE A 34 2.41 6.56 -6.27
CA ILE A 34 1.73 7.38 -7.29
C ILE A 34 0.58 6.55 -7.87
N LEU A 35 -0.60 7.16 -7.98
CA LEU A 35 -1.76 6.56 -8.63
C LEU A 35 -2.03 7.25 -9.96
N GLY A 36 -2.02 6.50 -11.05
CA GLY A 36 -2.36 6.97 -12.38
C GLY A 36 -3.72 6.44 -12.84
N GLY A 37 -4.48 7.26 -13.56
CA GLY A 37 -5.75 6.88 -14.18
C GLY A 37 -6.10 7.84 -15.30
N LEU A 38 -6.94 7.41 -16.24
CA LEU A 38 -7.37 8.23 -17.38
C LEU A 38 -8.12 9.49 -16.95
N SER A 39 -8.85 9.40 -15.84
CA SER A 39 -9.55 10.53 -15.21
C SER A 39 -9.13 10.66 -13.75
N GLN A 40 -9.29 11.85 -13.20
CA GLN A 40 -9.03 12.10 -11.79
C GLN A 40 -10.12 11.46 -10.92
N ARG A 41 -9.70 10.67 -9.94
CA ARG A 41 -10.56 10.11 -8.90
C ARG A 41 -9.83 10.16 -7.55
N PRO A 42 -10.55 10.25 -6.43
CA PRO A 42 -9.94 10.14 -5.11
C PRO A 42 -9.38 8.74 -4.87
N LEU A 43 -8.48 8.62 -3.91
CA LEU A 43 -8.04 7.33 -3.40
C LEU A 43 -9.22 6.64 -2.70
N VAL A 44 -9.66 5.51 -3.24
CA VAL A 44 -10.63 4.63 -2.59
C VAL A 44 -9.87 3.44 -2.02
N GLN A 45 -9.69 3.39 -0.70
CA GLN A 45 -9.03 2.27 -0.06
C GLN A 45 -9.96 1.06 0.01
N PHE A 46 -9.43 -0.10 -0.36
CA PHE A 46 -10.11 -1.38 -0.20
C PHE A 46 -9.20 -2.35 0.52
N PHE A 47 -9.58 -2.73 1.74
CA PHE A 47 -8.81 -3.63 2.59
C PHE A 47 -9.25 -5.07 2.35
N GLN A 48 -8.27 -5.98 2.26
CA GLN A 48 -8.55 -7.39 2.01
C GLN A 48 -9.39 -7.97 3.18
N PRO A 49 -10.57 -8.58 2.93
CA PRO A 49 -11.49 -8.97 4.01
C PRO A 49 -10.87 -9.87 5.08
N VAL A 50 -10.03 -10.83 4.69
CA VAL A 50 -9.36 -11.76 5.62
C VAL A 50 -8.33 -11.08 6.52
N HIS A 51 -7.88 -9.87 6.18
CA HIS A 51 -6.92 -9.08 6.96
C HIS A 51 -7.52 -7.77 7.47
N ALA A 52 -8.85 -7.58 7.37
CA ALA A 52 -9.51 -6.33 7.73
C ALA A 52 -9.32 -5.94 9.21
N TYR A 53 -9.07 -6.91 10.10
CA TYR A 53 -8.74 -6.66 11.50
C TYR A 53 -7.52 -5.74 11.68
N GLN A 54 -6.62 -5.68 10.68
CA GLN A 54 -5.42 -4.86 10.77
C GLN A 54 -5.72 -3.36 10.83
N ILE A 55 -6.88 -2.93 10.30
CA ILE A 55 -7.37 -1.54 10.40
C ILE A 55 -7.46 -1.07 11.86
N GLU A 56 -7.67 -2.01 12.78
CA GLU A 56 -7.78 -1.74 14.21
C GLU A 56 -6.42 -1.75 14.92
N THR A 57 -5.37 -2.23 14.27
CA THR A 57 -4.06 -2.49 14.91
C THR A 57 -2.92 -1.65 14.34
N ILE A 58 -3.01 -1.23 13.08
CA ILE A 58 -1.96 -0.43 12.43
C ILE A 58 -2.10 1.03 12.87
N PRO A 59 -1.08 1.63 13.51
CA PRO A 59 -1.13 3.03 13.91
C PRO A 59 -1.36 3.97 12.72
N GLY A 60 -2.25 4.96 12.89
CA GLY A 60 -2.52 6.00 11.89
C GLY A 60 -3.36 5.57 10.66
N ILE A 61 -3.70 4.28 10.52
CA ILE A 61 -4.44 3.80 9.34
C ILE A 61 -5.86 4.39 9.25
N LYS A 62 -6.52 4.61 10.39
CA LYS A 62 -7.85 5.24 10.44
C LYS A 62 -7.82 6.72 10.06
N ASP A 63 -6.76 7.43 10.45
CA ASP A 63 -6.56 8.83 10.07
C ASP A 63 -6.32 8.95 8.55
N MET A 64 -5.57 8.02 7.98
CA MET A 64 -5.40 7.92 6.53
C MET A 64 -6.73 7.65 5.82
N ILE A 65 -7.58 6.75 6.34
CA ILE A 65 -8.91 6.50 5.76
C ILE A 65 -9.77 7.77 5.81
N ALA A 66 -9.78 8.47 6.94
CA ALA A 66 -10.55 9.70 7.10
C ALA A 66 -10.06 10.82 6.17
N LYS A 67 -8.75 10.90 5.89
CA LYS A 67 -8.16 11.93 5.04
C LYS A 67 -8.56 11.85 3.57
N PHE A 68 -8.83 10.64 3.06
CA PHE A 68 -9.13 10.40 1.65
C PHE A 68 -10.59 10.03 1.38
N LYS A 69 -11.43 10.04 2.42
CA LYS A 69 -12.90 9.96 2.34
C LYS A 69 -13.47 11.28 1.83
#